data_AF-A0A846MFM8-F1
#
_entry.id   AF-A0A846MFM8-F1
#
_cell.length_a   1.000
_cell.length_b   1.000
_cell.length_c   1.000
_cell.angle_alpha   90.00
_cell.angle_beta   90.00
_cell.angle_gamma   90.00
#
_symmetry.space_group_name_H-M   'P 1'
#
loop_
_entity.id
_entity.type
_entity.pdbx_description
1 polymer ?
#
loop_
_entity_poly.entity_id
_entity_poly.type
_entity_poly.pdbx_seq_one_letter_code
_entity_poly.pdbx_strand_id
1 'polypeptide(L)'
;MNRMLFIFQYVLAFMLLAFSTFASWYEGSELRDIPWEWKYSAFFSKMFNGEVTESSDISQLDHFIYAAKFKPIFPMLMMFSLIYIFILSGYLLLKYNTKKLMVFHFCLGIMFLLLETMVSNSPTVGGKYFTSLFIISCVLNFIISLILFLKLRKRNGEFQNNVFKLPWKIFRIAFSS
;
A
#
# COMPACT_ATOMS: atom_id res chain seq x y z
N MET A 1 -4.29 4.63 21.13
CA MET A 1 -3.69 3.30 20.89
C MET A 1 -2.30 3.27 21.47
N ASN A 2 -1.98 2.26 22.28
CA ASN A 2 -0.74 2.17 23.05
C ASN A 2 0.47 1.92 22.12
N ARG A 3 1.62 2.53 22.43
CA ARG A 3 2.87 2.34 21.66
C ARG A 3 3.24 0.85 21.50
N MET A 4 3.00 0.04 22.52
CA MET A 4 3.22 -1.41 22.50
C MET A 4 2.39 -2.13 21.43
N LEU A 5 1.15 -1.69 21.18
CA LEU A 5 0.28 -2.31 20.17
C LEU A 5 0.81 -2.06 18.75
N PHE A 6 1.38 -0.87 18.50
CA PHE A 6 2.01 -0.59 17.20
C PHE A 6 3.23 -1.48 16.97
N ILE A 7 4.10 -1.63 17.97
CA ILE A 7 5.28 -2.49 17.86
C ILE A 7 4.85 -3.93 17.58
N PHE A 8 3.85 -4.43 18.30
CA PHE A 8 3.32 -5.77 18.08
C PHE A 8 2.76 -5.95 16.66
N GLN A 9 1.97 -4.99 16.17
CA GLN A 9 1.46 -5.00 14.80
C GLN A 9 2.57 -5.01 13.75
N TYR A 10 3.64 -4.23 13.95
CA TYR A 10 4.81 -4.24 13.07
C TYR A 10 5.52 -5.58 13.06
N VAL A 11 5.81 -6.14 14.24
CA VAL A 11 6.51 -7.42 14.36
C VAL A 11 5.71 -8.51 13.67
N LEU A 12 4.40 -8.57 13.92
CA LEU A 12 3.52 -9.57 13.29
C LEU A 12 3.46 -9.39 11.77
N ALA A 13 3.28 -8.16 11.29
CA ALA A 13 3.23 -7.89 9.85
C ALA A 13 4.57 -8.19 9.16
N PHE A 14 5.69 -7.91 9.82
CA PHE A 14 7.03 -8.19 9.30
C PHE A 14 7.34 -9.69 9.29
N MET A 15 6.93 -10.44 10.32
CA MET A 15 7.03 -11.90 10.34
C MET A 15 6.22 -12.52 9.19
N LEU A 16 4.99 -12.04 8.98
CA LEU A 16 4.15 -12.50 7.87
C LEU A 16 4.77 -12.13 6.52
N LEU A 17 5.33 -10.93 6.38
CA LEU A 17 6.05 -10.50 5.18
C LEU A 17 7.23 -11.44 4.91
N ALA A 18 8.11 -11.64 5.88
CA ALA A 18 9.27 -12.52 5.72
C ALA A 18 8.87 -13.94 5.34
N PHE A 19 7.91 -14.53 6.06
CA PHE A 19 7.41 -15.88 5.76
C PHE A 19 6.83 -15.97 4.34
N SER A 20 5.95 -15.04 3.96
CA SER A 20 5.34 -15.04 2.63
C SER A 20 6.35 -14.74 1.52
N THR A 21 7.38 -13.93 1.77
CA THR A 21 8.50 -13.74 0.85
C THR A 21 9.25 -15.04 0.61
N PHE A 22 9.66 -15.77 1.66
CA PHE A 22 10.35 -17.05 1.49
C PHE A 22 9.48 -18.11 0.79
N ALA A 23 8.20 -18.19 1.15
CA ALA A 23 7.27 -19.13 0.52
C ALA A 23 7.02 -18.80 -0.97
N SER A 24 6.81 -17.52 -1.29
CA SER A 24 6.67 -17.04 -2.68
C SER A 24 7.94 -17.30 -3.50
N TRP A 25 9.11 -17.09 -2.88
CA TRP A 25 10.39 -17.34 -3.52
C TRP A 25 10.62 -18.83 -3.82
N TYR A 26 10.27 -19.70 -2.87
CA TYR A 26 10.32 -21.15 -3.03
C TYR A 26 9.36 -21.63 -4.13
N GLU A 27 8.08 -21.26 -4.06
CA GLU A 27 7.11 -21.63 -5.10
C GLU A 27 7.47 -21.06 -6.47
N GLY A 28 8.08 -19.89 -6.50
CA GLY A 28 8.56 -19.22 -7.69
C GLY A 28 9.74 -19.92 -8.37
N SER A 29 10.51 -20.70 -7.61
CA SER A 29 11.73 -21.36 -8.11
C SER A 29 11.45 -22.45 -9.15
N GLU A 30 10.21 -22.96 -9.21
CA GLU A 30 9.75 -23.89 -10.25
C GLU A 30 9.87 -23.31 -11.66
N LEU A 31 10.00 -21.98 -11.81
CA LEU A 31 10.34 -21.35 -13.09
C LEU A 31 11.58 -22.00 -13.74
N ARG A 32 12.56 -22.44 -12.94
CA ARG A 32 13.79 -23.09 -13.44
C ARG A 32 13.54 -24.40 -14.18
N ASP A 33 12.45 -25.08 -13.86
CA ASP A 33 12.09 -26.37 -14.44
C ASP A 33 11.15 -26.22 -15.65
N ILE A 34 10.79 -24.98 -16.02
CA ILE A 34 9.80 -24.65 -17.06
C ILE A 34 10.40 -23.69 -18.11
N PRO A 35 11.23 -24.20 -19.05
CA PRO A 35 11.98 -23.35 -19.99
C PRO A 35 11.12 -22.47 -20.90
N TRP A 36 9.93 -22.92 -21.31
CA TRP A 36 9.06 -22.14 -22.18
C TRP A 36 8.50 -20.88 -21.50
N GLU A 37 8.39 -20.87 -20.17
CA GLU A 37 7.92 -19.71 -19.40
C GLU A 37 9.01 -18.63 -19.21
N TRP A 38 10.28 -18.96 -19.45
CA TRP A 38 11.38 -17.99 -19.32
C TRP A 38 11.18 -16.79 -20.23
N LYS A 39 10.56 -16.99 -21.40
CA LYS A 39 10.27 -15.90 -22.32
C LYS A 39 9.42 -14.80 -21.68
N TYR A 40 8.48 -15.20 -20.82
CA TYR A 40 7.46 -14.32 -20.25
C TYR A 40 7.76 -13.91 -18.81
N SER A 41 8.48 -14.72 -18.05
CA SER A 41 8.63 -14.55 -16.60
C SER A 41 10.06 -14.26 -16.15
N ALA A 42 11.08 -14.52 -16.98
CA ALA A 42 12.48 -14.19 -16.68
C ALA A 42 12.82 -12.73 -17.06
N PHE A 43 12.07 -11.77 -16.53
CA PHE A 43 12.19 -10.35 -16.89
C PHE A 43 13.51 -9.73 -16.39
N PHE A 44 13.82 -9.93 -15.11
CA PHE A 44 15.03 -9.39 -14.49
C PHE A 44 16.28 -10.07 -15.03
N SER A 45 16.24 -11.38 -15.24
CA SER A 45 17.34 -12.12 -15.88
C SER A 45 17.65 -11.53 -17.25
N LYS A 46 16.62 -11.25 -18.05
CA LYS A 46 16.79 -10.61 -19.36
C LYS A 46 17.32 -9.19 -19.29
N MET A 47 16.86 -8.44 -18.30
CA MET A 47 17.32 -7.06 -18.08
C MET A 47 18.79 -7.00 -17.67
N PHE A 48 19.27 -7.93 -16.84
CA PHE A 48 20.62 -7.90 -16.30
C PHE A 48 21.64 -8.69 -17.14
N ASN A 49 21.24 -9.83 -17.69
CA ASN A 49 22.15 -10.82 -18.28
C ASN A 49 21.86 -11.10 -19.77
N GLY A 50 20.77 -10.57 -20.34
CA GLY A 50 20.39 -10.83 -21.74
C GLY A 50 19.59 -12.12 -21.94
N GLU A 51 19.76 -12.82 -23.05
CA GLU A 51 18.98 -14.04 -23.30
C GLU A 51 19.28 -15.13 -22.26
N VAL A 52 18.22 -15.77 -21.75
CA VAL A 52 18.31 -16.83 -20.75
C VAL A 52 18.44 -18.16 -21.48
N THR A 53 19.61 -18.79 -21.38
CA THR A 53 19.91 -20.06 -22.05
C THR A 53 19.90 -21.24 -21.09
N GLU A 54 20.26 -21.00 -19.82
CA GLU A 54 20.32 -22.03 -18.78
C GLU A 54 19.48 -21.63 -17.55
N SER A 55 19.05 -22.61 -16.77
CA SER A 55 18.25 -22.37 -15.56
C SER A 55 19.03 -21.64 -14.47
N SER A 56 20.37 -21.73 -14.49
CA SER A 56 21.28 -20.96 -13.64
C SER A 56 21.26 -19.46 -13.92
N ASP A 57 20.89 -19.06 -15.14
CA ASP A 57 20.82 -17.65 -15.53
C ASP A 57 19.61 -16.95 -14.91
N ILE A 58 18.66 -17.72 -14.37
CA ILE A 58 17.43 -17.21 -13.78
C ILE A 58 17.70 -16.56 -12.43
N SER A 59 17.51 -15.25 -12.41
CA SER A 59 17.51 -14.39 -11.25
C SER A 59 16.43 -14.80 -10.25
N GLN A 60 16.78 -14.71 -8.97
CA GLN A 60 15.87 -14.96 -7.86
C GLN A 60 14.66 -14.01 -7.88
N LEU A 61 14.78 -12.82 -8.49
CA LEU A 61 13.67 -11.88 -8.63
C LEU A 61 12.59 -12.39 -9.59
N ASP A 62 12.96 -13.18 -10.59
CA ASP A 62 12.02 -13.73 -11.56
C ASP A 62 11.16 -14.85 -10.97
N HIS A 63 11.64 -15.50 -9.90
CA HIS A 63 10.83 -16.44 -9.12
C HIS A 63 9.58 -15.74 -8.56
N PHE A 64 9.71 -14.52 -8.05
CA PHE A 64 8.56 -13.76 -7.55
C PHE A 64 7.59 -13.37 -8.67
N ILE A 65 8.08 -13.07 -9.87
CA ILE A 65 7.22 -12.78 -11.03
C ILE A 65 6.43 -14.03 -11.41
N TYR A 66 7.09 -15.17 -11.49
CA TYR A 66 6.44 -16.44 -11.80
C TYR A 66 5.38 -16.81 -10.75
N ALA A 67 5.75 -16.77 -9.47
CA ALA A 67 4.82 -17.01 -8.37
C ALA A 67 3.62 -16.04 -8.42
N ALA A 68 3.88 -14.74 -8.62
CA ALA A 68 2.81 -13.74 -8.71
C ALA A 68 1.82 -14.00 -9.85
N LYS A 69 2.24 -14.61 -10.96
CA LYS A 69 1.36 -14.94 -12.10
C LYS A 69 0.56 -16.22 -11.89
N PHE A 70 1.22 -17.29 -11.43
CA PHE A 70 0.67 -18.66 -11.47
C PHE A 70 0.34 -19.23 -10.09
N LYS A 71 1.01 -18.77 -9.03
CA LYS A 71 0.83 -19.21 -7.64
C LYS A 71 0.67 -18.00 -6.69
N PRO A 72 -0.41 -17.22 -6.83
CA PRO A 72 -0.49 -15.88 -6.26
C PRO A 72 -0.71 -15.85 -4.74
N ILE A 73 -0.92 -16.97 -4.06
CA ILE A 73 -1.32 -17.00 -2.64
C ILE A 73 -0.27 -16.30 -1.75
N PHE A 74 0.98 -16.75 -1.80
CA PHE A 74 2.06 -16.13 -1.02
C PHE A 74 2.45 -14.74 -1.53
N PRO A 75 2.57 -14.47 -2.84
CA PRO A 75 2.68 -13.11 -3.37
C PRO A 75 1.61 -12.14 -2.86
N MET A 76 0.35 -12.58 -2.75
CA MET A 76 -0.75 -11.76 -2.24
C MET A 76 -0.59 -11.47 -0.75
N LEU A 77 -0.22 -12.47 0.07
CA LEU A 77 0.08 -12.26 1.49
C LEU A 77 1.27 -11.30 1.69
N MET A 78 2.28 -11.42 0.85
CA MET A 78 3.43 -10.51 0.81
C MET A 78 2.97 -9.08 0.50
N MET A 79 2.08 -8.89 -0.47
CA MET A 79 1.52 -7.56 -0.75
C MET A 79 0.64 -7.02 0.37
N PHE A 80 -0.23 -7.84 0.96
CA PHE A 80 -1.08 -7.40 2.08
C PHE A 80 -0.24 -6.90 3.26
N SER A 81 0.80 -7.66 3.63
CA SER A 81 1.72 -7.27 4.70
C SER A 81 2.50 -6.01 4.34
N LEU A 82 3.00 -5.89 3.10
CA LEU A 82 3.71 -4.69 2.65
C LEU A 82 2.83 -3.44 2.67
N ILE A 83 1.61 -3.52 2.12
CA ILE A 83 0.62 -2.43 2.11
C ILE A 83 0.30 -2.01 3.55
N TYR A 84 0.07 -2.99 4.44
CA TYR A 84 -0.23 -2.73 5.84
C TYR A 84 0.92 -2.02 6.55
N ILE A 85 2.17 -2.49 6.40
CA ILE A 85 3.36 -1.86 6.97
C ILE A 85 3.52 -0.42 6.45
N PHE A 86 3.28 -0.20 5.15
CA PHE A 86 3.40 1.12 4.55
C PHE A 86 2.36 2.10 5.10
N ILE A 87 1.09 1.68 5.20
CA ILE A 87 0.01 2.47 5.79
C ILE A 87 0.29 2.76 7.27
N LEU A 88 0.74 1.76 8.03
CA LEU A 88 1.06 1.90 9.45
C LEU A 88 2.20 2.90 9.66
N SER A 89 3.21 2.86 8.80
CA SER A 89 4.35 3.80 8.80
C SER A 89 3.90 5.23 8.51
N GLY A 90 3.10 5.41 7.45
CA GLY A 90 2.53 6.71 7.12
C GLY A 90 1.68 7.28 8.25
N TYR A 91 0.85 6.44 8.87
CA TYR A 91 0.06 6.85 10.03
C TYR A 91 0.95 7.29 11.20
N LEU A 92 1.94 6.50 11.59
CA LEU A 92 2.80 6.84 12.74
C LEU A 92 3.55 8.16 12.55
N LEU A 93 4.06 8.40 11.34
CA LEU A 93 4.80 9.60 10.99
C LEU A 93 3.90 10.84 10.89
N LEU A 94 2.66 10.69 10.41
CA LEU A 94 1.80 11.81 10.03
C LEU A 94 0.56 12.01 10.90
N LYS A 95 0.30 11.15 11.90
CA LYS A 95 -0.92 11.19 12.74
C LYS A 95 -1.20 12.53 13.42
N TYR A 96 -0.17 13.32 13.70
CA TYR A 96 -0.31 14.63 14.35
C TYR A 96 -0.72 15.75 13.37
N ASN A 97 -0.58 15.53 12.07
CA ASN A 97 -0.95 16.51 11.04
C ASN A 97 -1.97 15.89 10.07
N THR A 98 -3.25 16.11 10.35
CA THR A 98 -4.38 15.60 9.55
C THR A 98 -4.27 15.97 8.07
N LYS A 99 -3.76 17.16 7.73
CA LYS A 99 -3.60 17.58 6.33
C LYS A 99 -2.54 16.74 5.62
N LYS A 100 -1.38 16.51 6.26
CA LYS A 100 -0.32 15.65 5.69
C LYS A 100 -0.79 14.20 5.56
N LEU A 101 -1.51 13.67 6.56
CA LEU A 101 -2.06 12.32 6.51
C LEU A 101 -3.09 12.15 5.39
N MET A 102 -3.95 13.14 5.17
CA MET A 102 -4.90 13.18 4.04
C MET A 102 -4.17 13.12 2.70
N VAL A 103 -3.15 13.98 2.50
CA VAL A 103 -2.34 13.98 1.27
C VAL A 103 -1.63 12.64 1.07
N PHE A 104 -1.08 12.04 2.13
CA PHE A 104 -0.45 10.73 2.08
C PHE A 104 -1.40 9.65 1.53
N HIS A 105 -2.61 9.53 2.08
CA HIS A 105 -3.60 8.56 1.59
C HIS A 105 -4.05 8.86 0.16
N PHE A 106 -4.19 10.15 -0.20
CA PHE A 106 -4.51 10.52 -1.58
C PHE A 106 -3.42 10.10 -2.57
N CYS A 107 -2.16 10.41 -2.29
CA CYS A 107 -1.02 9.99 -3.10
C CYS A 107 -0.91 8.46 -3.17
N LEU A 108 -1.15 7.76 -2.07
CA LEU A 108 -1.14 6.30 -2.01
C LEU A 108 -2.26 5.69 -2.87
N GLY A 109 -3.46 6.31 -2.89
CA GLY A 109 -4.55 5.92 -3.78
C GLY A 109 -4.17 6.07 -5.26
N ILE A 110 -3.56 7.20 -5.63
CA ILE A 110 -3.03 7.41 -7.00
C ILE A 110 -1.98 6.35 -7.36
N MET A 111 -1.06 6.05 -6.45
CA MET A 111 -0.04 5.03 -6.68
C MET A 111 -0.67 3.65 -6.95
N PHE A 112 -1.69 3.24 -6.18
CA PHE A 112 -2.39 1.98 -6.44
C PHE A 112 -3.18 1.99 -7.75
N LEU A 113 -3.74 3.13 -8.15
CA LEU A 113 -4.38 3.28 -9.46
C LEU A 113 -3.37 3.09 -10.61
N LEU A 114 -2.16 3.64 -10.47
CA LEU A 114 -1.11 3.44 -11.47
C LEU A 114 -0.68 1.97 -11.55
N LEU A 115 -0.48 1.31 -10.40
CA LEU A 115 -0.13 -0.12 -10.35
C LEU A 115 -1.22 -1.01 -10.94
N GLU A 116 -2.49 -0.67 -10.72
CA GLU A 116 -3.64 -1.35 -11.33
C GLU A 116 -3.56 -1.29 -12.86
N THR A 117 -3.36 -0.10 -13.44
CA THR A 117 -3.29 0.04 -14.92
C THR A 117 -2.13 -0.73 -15.55
N MET A 118 -1.05 -0.97 -14.79
CA MET A 118 0.09 -1.78 -15.25
C MET A 118 -0.22 -3.29 -15.27
N VAL A 119 -1.14 -3.76 -14.43
CA VAL A 119 -1.41 -5.20 -14.22
C VAL A 119 -2.75 -5.65 -14.82
N SER A 120 -3.69 -4.74 -15.03
CA SER A 120 -5.08 -5.05 -15.42
C SER A 120 -5.26 -5.77 -16.75
N ASN A 121 -4.30 -5.64 -17.67
CA ASN A 121 -4.30 -6.34 -18.96
C ASN A 121 -3.71 -7.76 -18.90
N SER A 122 -3.28 -8.22 -17.72
CA SER A 122 -2.65 -9.54 -17.57
C SER A 122 -3.69 -10.66 -17.69
N PRO A 123 -3.50 -11.65 -18.60
CA PRO A 123 -4.41 -12.78 -18.74
C PRO A 123 -4.26 -13.82 -17.62
N THR A 124 -3.27 -13.66 -16.75
CA THR A 124 -2.92 -14.63 -15.70
C THR A 124 -3.90 -14.60 -14.53
N VAL A 125 -4.05 -15.74 -13.86
CA VAL A 125 -4.88 -15.85 -12.64
C VAL A 125 -4.37 -14.88 -11.57
N GLY A 126 -3.07 -14.82 -11.37
CA GLY A 126 -2.44 -13.88 -10.46
C GLY A 126 -2.69 -12.41 -10.82
N GLY A 127 -2.55 -12.04 -12.09
CA GLY A 127 -2.86 -10.69 -12.56
C GLY A 127 -4.26 -10.22 -12.18
N LYS A 128 -5.27 -11.09 -12.27
CA LYS A 128 -6.64 -10.77 -11.83
C LYS A 128 -6.74 -10.49 -10.33
N TYR A 129 -6.07 -11.28 -9.50
CA TYR A 129 -6.03 -11.07 -8.04
C TYR A 129 -5.30 -9.77 -7.66
N PHE A 130 -4.15 -9.49 -8.28
CA PHE A 130 -3.40 -8.24 -8.05
C PHE A 130 -4.19 -7.01 -8.52
N THR A 131 -4.87 -7.09 -9.67
CA THR A 131 -5.75 -6.02 -10.15
C THR A 131 -6.85 -5.71 -9.12
N SER A 132 -7.53 -6.75 -8.64
CA SER A 132 -8.57 -6.62 -7.61
C SER A 132 -8.02 -6.01 -6.31
N LEU A 133 -6.85 -6.48 -5.86
CA LEU A 133 -6.15 -5.95 -4.68
C LEU A 133 -5.88 -4.44 -4.82
N PHE A 134 -5.34 -4.00 -5.96
CA PHE A 134 -4.99 -2.61 -6.18
C PHE A 134 -6.21 -1.70 -6.33
N ILE A 135 -7.27 -2.15 -7.00
CA ILE A 135 -8.55 -1.41 -7.07
C ILE A 135 -9.13 -1.21 -5.67
N ILE A 136 -9.24 -2.30 -4.88
CA ILE A 136 -9.79 -2.22 -3.53
C ILE A 136 -8.95 -1.29 -2.66
N SER A 137 -7.61 -1.42 -2.71
CA SER A 137 -6.70 -0.57 -1.96
C SER A 137 -6.78 0.91 -2.38
N CYS A 138 -6.95 1.18 -3.67
CA CYS A 138 -7.16 2.52 -4.22
C CYS A 138 -8.43 3.16 -3.65
N VAL A 139 -9.57 2.45 -3.77
CA VAL A 139 -10.86 2.92 -3.27
C VAL A 139 -10.83 3.19 -1.77
N LEU A 140 -10.27 2.27 -0.98
CA LEU A 140 -10.13 2.45 0.48
C LEU A 140 -9.30 3.70 0.83
N ASN A 141 -8.19 3.93 0.14
CA ASN A 141 -7.34 5.09 0.38
C ASN A 141 -8.02 6.42 0.01
N PHE A 142 -8.80 6.46 -1.08
CA PHE A 142 -9.59 7.64 -1.43
C PHE A 142 -10.73 7.90 -0.44
N ILE A 143 -11.42 6.86 0.03
CA ILE A 143 -12.43 7.00 1.08
C ILE A 143 -11.81 7.57 2.37
N ILE A 144 -10.67 7.03 2.81
CA ILE A 144 -9.96 7.53 4.00
C ILE A 144 -9.56 8.98 3.80
N SER A 145 -9.00 9.34 2.64
CA SER A 145 -8.63 10.71 2.33
C SER A 145 -9.83 11.66 2.38
N LEU A 146 -10.98 11.25 1.82
CA LEU A 146 -12.22 12.02 1.86
C LEU A 146 -12.72 12.22 3.31
N ILE A 147 -12.70 11.18 4.14
CA ILE A 147 -13.08 11.28 5.56
C ILE A 147 -12.17 12.27 6.29
N LEU A 148 -10.86 12.22 6.06
CA LEU A 148 -9.90 13.14 6.67
C LEU A 148 -10.11 14.58 6.19
N PHE A 149 -10.45 14.78 4.91
CA PHE A 149 -10.81 16.07 4.35
C PHE A 149 -12.05 16.66 5.03
N LEU A 150 -13.12 15.88 5.17
CA LEU A 150 -14.35 16.31 5.84
C LEU A 150 -14.08 16.67 7.32
N LYS A 151 -13.26 15.87 8.01
CA LYS A 151 -12.84 16.15 9.39
C LYS A 151 -12.07 17.46 9.51
N LEU A 152 -11.16 17.73 8.57
CA LEU A 152 -10.38 18.97 8.54
C LEU A 152 -11.28 20.18 8.28
N ARG A 153 -12.21 20.08 7.32
CA ARG A 153 -13.17 21.15 6.99
C ARG A 153 -14.05 21.50 8.18
N LYS A 154 -14.59 20.49 8.88
CA LYS A 154 -15.41 20.71 10.09
C LYS A 154 -14.64 21.44 11.19
N ARG A 155 -13.41 21.00 11.49
CA ARG A 155 -12.56 21.64 12.50
C ARG A 155 -12.27 23.11 12.19
N ASN A 156 -12.01 23.43 10.92
CA ASN A 156 -11.75 24.82 10.50
C ASN A 156 -13.01 25.71 10.61
N GLY A 157 -14.19 25.16 10.29
CA GLY A 157 -15.46 25.88 10.45
C GLY A 157 -15.82 26.14 11.93
N GLU A 158 -15.61 25.16 12.81
CA GLU A 158 -15.78 25.34 14.27
C GLU A 158 -14.82 26.40 14.83
N PHE A 159 -13.55 26.38 14.38
CA PHE A 159 -12.57 27.39 14.78
C PHE A 159 -13.01 28.80 14.36
N GLN A 160 -13.40 28.99 13.09
CA GLN A 160 -13.90 30.29 12.62
C GLN A 160 -15.13 30.76 13.42
N ASN A 161 -16.11 29.89 13.63
CA ASN A 161 -17.32 30.23 14.40
C ASN A 161 -16.98 30.65 15.85
N ASN A 162 -16.01 30.00 16.49
CA ASN A 162 -15.59 30.36 17.84
C ASN A 162 -14.83 31.70 17.89
N VAL A 163 -13.95 31.96 16.90
CA VAL A 163 -13.24 33.23 16.77
C VAL A 163 -14.21 34.39 16.57
N PHE A 164 -15.24 34.24 15.75
CA PHE A 164 -16.25 35.30 15.56
C PHE A 164 -17.14 35.52 16.80
N LYS A 165 -17.36 34.49 17.64
CA LYS A 165 -18.17 34.61 18.87
C LYS A 165 -17.39 35.23 20.04
N LEU A 166 -16.06 35.10 20.10
CA LEU A 166 -15.25 35.61 21.21
C LEU A 166 -15.39 37.13 21.43
N PRO A 167 -15.26 37.98 20.40
CA PRO A 167 -15.40 39.43 20.55
C PRO A 167 -16.77 39.84 21.09
N TRP A 168 -17.85 39.27 20.55
CA TRP A 168 -19.22 39.55 21.00
C TRP A 168 -19.48 39.13 22.45
N LYS A 169 -18.83 38.04 22.90
CA LYS A 169 -18.95 37.57 24.28
C LYS A 169 -18.21 38.50 25.25
N ILE A 170 -17.02 38.98 24.88
CA ILE A 170 -16.26 39.98 25.65
C ILE A 170 -17.02 41.31 25.69
N PHE A 171 -17.55 41.77 24.54
CA PHE A 171 -18.32 43.00 24.44
C PHE A 171 -19.58 42.98 25.31
N ARG A 172 -20.31 41.85 25.35
CA ARG A 172 -21.47 41.71 26.25
C ARG A 172 -21.11 41.83 27.72
N ILE A 173 -19.99 41.25 28.15
CA ILE A 173 -19.55 41.30 29.55
C ILE A 173 -19.11 42.73 29.93
N ALA A 174 -18.44 43.44 29.02
CA ALA A 174 -17.95 44.80 29.26
C ALA A 174 -19.05 45.87 29.34
N PHE A 175 -20.23 45.61 28.77
CA PHE A 175 -21.36 46.55 28.74
C PHE A 175 -22.55 46.11 29.62
N SER A 176 -22.40 45.03 30.42
CA SER A 176 -23.42 44.57 31.36
C SER A 176 -23.07 44.87 32.83
N SER A 177 -22.05 45.68 33.09
CA SER A 177 -21.64 46.20 34.40
C SER A 177 -21.83 47.71 34.46
#